data_AF-A0A0C1L287-F1
#
_entry.id   AF-A0A0C1L287-F1
#
_cell.length_a   1.000
_cell.length_b   1.000
_cell.length_c   1.000
_cell.angle_alpha   90.00
_cell.angle_beta   90.00
_cell.angle_gamma   90.00
#
_symmetry.space_group_name_H-M   'P 1'
#
loop_
_entity.id
_entity.type
_entity.pdbx_description
1 polymer ?
#
loop_
_entity_poly.entity_id
_entity_poly.type
_entity_poly.pdbx_seq_one_letter_code
_entity_poly.pdbx_strand_id
1 'polypeptide(L)'
;MSYVSNGFPGYLSLNTPVKKIFFTTHILSGIIVYITAFFQFAPFVRNKNIPLHKKMGRLHIAASLICITTLYYIISFGKNAGLPFWPSQYAATTLWLLFIFIALYFVRQRKITWHRRFMISGFICAAYFVTVRVIDRFAMGIFKSFFQDESYALLISDVFVWAFPLTICWCYWLLATQRSNKTLITTALQDLPE
;
A
#
# COMPACT_ATOMS: atom_id res chain seq x y z
N MET A 1 0.67 -17.73 24.15
CA MET A 1 -0.04 -18.28 22.96
C MET A 1 -1.31 -17.47 22.63
N SER A 2 -1.23 -16.30 22.00
CA SER A 2 -2.46 -15.62 21.49
C SER A 2 -2.17 -14.50 20.47
N TYR A 3 -1.48 -14.80 19.38
CA TYR A 3 -1.36 -13.84 18.26
C TYR A 3 -1.61 -14.45 16.88
N VAL A 4 -1.82 -15.77 16.78
CA VAL A 4 -1.90 -16.48 15.49
C VAL A 4 -3.26 -16.29 14.77
N SER A 5 -4.27 -15.67 15.41
CA SER A 5 -5.66 -15.80 14.93
C SER A 5 -6.31 -14.55 14.32
N ASN A 6 -5.65 -13.40 14.13
CA ASN A 6 -6.36 -12.11 14.06
C ASN A 6 -6.79 -11.59 12.65
N GLY A 7 -7.46 -12.42 11.88
CA GLY A 7 -8.34 -11.96 10.79
C GLY A 7 -9.79 -11.87 11.25
N PHE A 8 -10.47 -13.03 11.27
CA PHE A 8 -11.86 -13.19 11.70
C PHE A 8 -12.04 -13.27 13.25
N PRO A 9 -11.19 -14.01 14.00
CA PRO A 9 -11.13 -13.93 15.47
C PRO A 9 -10.81 -12.54 16.05
N GLY A 10 -10.07 -11.71 15.31
CA GLY A 10 -9.75 -10.34 15.72
C GLY A 10 -11.01 -9.48 15.89
N TYR A 11 -11.95 -9.55 14.94
CA TYR A 11 -13.28 -8.92 15.01
C TYR A 11 -14.11 -9.41 16.20
N LEU A 12 -14.09 -10.73 16.46
CA LEU A 12 -14.80 -11.35 17.59
C LEU A 12 -14.24 -10.88 18.94
N SER A 13 -12.95 -10.54 18.99
CA SER A 13 -12.26 -10.06 20.19
C SER A 13 -12.42 -8.55 20.47
N LEU A 14 -13.21 -7.83 19.66
CA LEU A 14 -13.50 -6.41 19.85
C LEU A 14 -14.70 -6.24 20.77
N ASN A 15 -14.45 -5.66 21.95
CA ASN A 15 -15.45 -5.59 23.02
C ASN A 15 -16.53 -4.51 22.79
N THR A 16 -16.34 -3.62 21.80
CA THR A 16 -17.27 -2.51 21.53
C THR A 16 -17.75 -2.48 20.07
N PRO A 17 -19.02 -2.10 19.81
CA PRO A 17 -19.57 -2.02 18.46
C PRO A 17 -18.83 -1.00 17.60
N VAL A 18 -18.34 0.10 18.20
CA VAL A 18 -17.55 1.12 17.51
C VAL A 18 -16.29 0.52 16.91
N LYS A 19 -15.50 -0.24 17.69
CA LYS A 19 -14.28 -0.87 17.18
C LYS A 19 -14.58 -1.83 16.02
N LYS A 20 -15.68 -2.59 16.12
CA LYS A 20 -16.14 -3.49 15.05
C LYS A 20 -16.48 -2.73 13.77
N ILE A 21 -17.22 -1.63 13.85
CA ILE A 21 -17.59 -0.81 12.68
C ILE A 21 -16.34 -0.23 12.00
N PHE A 22 -15.40 0.33 12.77
CA PHE A 22 -14.17 0.88 12.23
C PHE A 22 -13.32 -0.20 11.56
N PHE A 23 -13.20 -1.38 12.17
CA PHE A 23 -12.45 -2.50 11.61
C PHE A 23 -13.08 -3.05 10.33
N THR A 24 -14.40 -3.26 10.30
CA THR A 24 -15.12 -3.73 9.11
C THR A 24 -15.02 -2.70 7.98
N THR A 25 -15.23 -1.42 8.29
CA THR A 25 -15.10 -0.33 7.32
C THR A 25 -13.68 -0.25 6.75
N HIS A 26 -12.66 -0.44 7.59
CA HIS A 26 -11.26 -0.50 7.16
C HIS A 26 -11.02 -1.64 6.16
N ILE A 27 -11.48 -2.86 6.46
CA ILE A 27 -11.31 -4.01 5.57
C ILE A 27 -12.03 -3.77 4.23
N LEU A 28 -13.30 -3.36 4.27
CA LEU A 28 -14.09 -3.15 3.05
C LEU A 28 -13.48 -2.03 2.18
N SER A 29 -13.09 -0.92 2.78
CA SER A 29 -12.42 0.17 2.06
C SER A 29 -11.06 -0.25 1.51
N GLY A 30 -10.27 -1.05 2.25
CA GLY A 30 -9.03 -1.64 1.78
C GLY A 30 -9.21 -2.53 0.55
N ILE A 31 -10.24 -3.38 0.52
CA ILE A 31 -10.58 -4.21 -0.65
C ILE A 31 -10.88 -3.31 -1.87
N ILE A 32 -11.67 -2.26 -1.68
CA ILE A 32 -11.99 -1.30 -2.75
C ILE A 32 -10.73 -0.60 -3.25
N VAL A 33 -9.82 -0.19 -2.36
CA VAL A 33 -8.52 0.43 -2.72
C VAL A 33 -7.72 -0.50 -3.64
N TYR A 34 -7.64 -1.79 -3.33
CA TYR A 34 -6.88 -2.75 -4.13
C TYR A 34 -7.51 -3.05 -5.50
N ILE A 35 -8.83 -3.27 -5.52
CA ILE A 35 -9.56 -3.50 -6.77
C ILE A 35 -9.39 -2.28 -7.68
N THR A 36 -9.59 -1.07 -7.14
CA THR A 36 -9.46 0.16 -7.92
C THR A 36 -8.01 0.43 -8.34
N ALA A 37 -7.01 0.10 -7.50
CA ALA A 37 -5.59 0.23 -7.83
C ALA A 37 -5.20 -0.58 -9.08
N PHE A 38 -5.72 -1.81 -9.22
CA PHE A 38 -5.51 -2.63 -10.42
C PHE A 38 -5.93 -1.87 -11.69
N PHE A 39 -7.13 -1.27 -11.70
CA PHE A 39 -7.62 -0.48 -12.83
C PHE A 39 -6.88 0.85 -13.00
N GLN A 40 -6.36 1.46 -11.93
CA GLN A 40 -5.61 2.72 -12.00
C GLN A 40 -4.22 2.54 -12.64
N PHE A 41 -3.53 1.44 -12.31
CA PHE A 41 -2.16 1.20 -12.77
C PHE A 41 -2.07 0.35 -14.04
N ALA A 42 -3.14 -0.36 -14.40
CA ALA A 42 -3.28 -1.07 -15.66
C ALA A 42 -3.10 -0.14 -16.89
N PRO A 43 -2.07 -0.36 -17.74
CA PRO A 43 -1.84 0.48 -18.92
C PRO A 43 -3.03 0.48 -19.90
N PHE A 44 -3.75 -0.63 -20.01
CA PHE A 44 -4.88 -0.76 -20.93
C PHE A 44 -6.08 0.11 -20.53
N VAL A 45 -6.37 0.27 -19.23
CA VAL A 45 -7.44 1.18 -18.77
C VAL A 45 -6.96 2.62 -18.87
N ARG A 46 -5.75 2.89 -18.37
CA ARG A 46 -5.18 4.23 -18.32
C ARG A 46 -5.03 4.87 -19.69
N ASN A 47 -4.63 4.10 -20.71
CA ASN A 47 -4.35 4.64 -22.04
C ASN A 47 -5.56 4.59 -22.97
N LYS A 48 -6.48 3.63 -22.79
CA LYS A 48 -7.64 3.46 -23.71
C LYS A 48 -8.93 4.12 -23.22
N ASN A 49 -9.14 4.31 -21.92
CA ASN A 49 -10.40 4.85 -21.39
C ASN A 49 -10.18 5.87 -20.26
N ILE A 50 -9.82 7.10 -20.65
CA ILE A 50 -9.59 8.22 -19.72
C ILE A 50 -10.83 8.56 -18.86
N PRO A 51 -12.07 8.59 -19.39
CA PRO A 51 -13.25 8.81 -18.55
C PRO A 51 -13.41 7.77 -17.44
N LEU A 52 -13.20 6.49 -17.74
CA LEU A 52 -13.24 5.42 -16.75
C LEU A 52 -12.11 5.57 -15.73
N HIS A 53 -10.88 5.85 -16.18
CA HIS A 53 -9.74 6.10 -15.29
C HIS A 53 -10.04 7.22 -14.29
N LYS A 54 -10.65 8.33 -14.73
CA LYS A 54 -11.04 9.46 -13.85
C LYS A 54 -12.13 9.08 -12.84
N LYS A 55 -13.12 8.28 -13.22
CA LYS A 55 -14.18 7.79 -12.30
C LYS A 55 -13.59 6.86 -11.25
N MET A 56 -12.80 5.88 -11.69
CA MET A 56 -12.12 4.94 -10.81
C MET A 56 -11.09 5.62 -9.90
N GLY A 57 -10.43 6.67 -10.37
CA GLY A 57 -9.48 7.44 -9.56
C GLY A 57 -10.15 8.19 -8.41
N ARG A 58 -11.33 8.77 -8.65
CA ARG A 58 -12.14 9.39 -7.59
C ARG A 58 -12.58 8.37 -6.55
N LEU A 59 -13.06 7.20 -7.00
CA LEU A 59 -13.44 6.11 -6.10
C LEU A 59 -12.23 5.60 -5.29
N HIS A 60 -11.08 5.42 -5.93
CA HIS A 60 -9.85 5.00 -5.28
C HIS A 60 -9.42 5.98 -4.17
N ILE A 61 -9.43 7.28 -4.46
CA ILE A 61 -9.09 8.32 -3.48
C ILE A 61 -10.10 8.33 -2.33
N ALA A 62 -11.41 8.29 -2.61
CA ALA A 62 -12.44 8.27 -1.58
C ALA A 62 -12.30 7.05 -0.66
N ALA A 63 -12.12 5.86 -1.23
CA ALA A 63 -11.89 4.64 -0.47
C ALA A 63 -10.59 4.68 0.33
N SER A 64 -9.52 5.27 -0.24
CA SER A 64 -8.24 5.46 0.46
C SER A 64 -8.40 6.36 1.68
N LEU A 65 -9.11 7.49 1.57
CA LEU A 65 -9.34 8.38 2.69
C LEU A 65 -10.14 7.71 3.81
N ILE A 66 -11.21 6.97 3.47
CA ILE A 66 -11.98 6.18 4.45
C ILE A 66 -11.07 5.14 5.13
N CYS A 67 -10.24 4.45 4.35
CA CYS A 67 -9.32 3.43 4.85
C CYS A 67 -8.27 4.04 5.80
N ILE A 68 -7.67 5.18 5.44
CA ILE A 68 -6.69 5.91 6.27
C ILE A 68 -7.36 6.40 7.56
N THR A 69 -8.54 7.02 7.50
CA THR A 69 -9.24 7.52 8.68
C THR A 69 -9.56 6.39 9.66
N THR A 70 -10.05 5.26 9.14
CA THR A 70 -10.33 4.09 9.99
C THR A 70 -9.05 3.45 10.53
N LEU A 71 -7.96 3.50 9.77
CA LEU A 71 -6.65 3.00 10.17
C LEU A 71 -6.04 3.83 11.30
N TYR A 72 -6.13 5.16 11.27
CA TYR A 72 -5.72 6.00 12.40
C TYR A 72 -6.47 5.63 13.68
N TYR A 73 -7.77 5.39 13.60
CA TYR A 73 -8.54 4.93 14.75
C TYR A 73 -8.03 3.57 15.27
N ILE A 74 -7.79 2.61 14.38
CA ILE A 74 -7.31 1.26 14.73
C ILE A 74 -5.90 1.30 15.34
N ILE A 75 -4.99 2.14 14.81
CA ILE A 75 -3.62 2.26 15.30
C ILE A 75 -3.60 2.95 16.68
N SER A 76 -4.40 4.00 16.87
CA SER A 76 -4.39 4.79 18.11
C SER A 76 -5.17 4.14 19.26
N PHE A 77 -6.27 3.44 18.96
CA PHE A 77 -7.19 2.89 19.97
C PHE A 77 -7.35 1.37 19.93
N GLY A 78 -6.59 0.70 19.06
CA GLY A 78 -6.56 -0.75 18.94
C GLY A 78 -5.62 -1.42 19.92
N LYS A 79 -5.61 -2.76 19.88
CA LYS A 79 -4.74 -3.60 20.72
C LYS A 79 -3.26 -3.48 20.41
N ASN A 80 -2.93 -2.84 19.29
CA ASN A 80 -1.56 -2.69 18.81
C ASN A 80 -0.89 -1.39 19.31
N ALA A 81 -1.64 -0.54 20.02
CA ALA A 81 -1.07 0.67 20.62
C ALA A 81 0.02 0.29 21.63
N GLY A 82 1.21 0.87 21.48
CA GLY A 82 2.37 0.60 22.35
C GLY A 82 3.25 -0.59 21.93
N LEU A 83 2.91 -1.30 20.86
CA LEU A 83 3.80 -2.34 20.31
C LEU A 83 4.96 -1.73 19.52
N PRO A 84 6.11 -2.43 19.37
CA PRO A 84 7.32 -1.88 18.74
C PRO A 84 7.12 -1.38 17.29
N PHE A 85 6.19 -1.98 16.54
CA PHE A 85 5.86 -1.59 15.17
C PHE A 85 4.84 -0.43 15.06
N TRP A 86 4.32 0.07 16.19
CA TRP A 86 3.33 1.14 16.18
C TRP A 86 3.80 2.43 15.48
N PRO A 87 5.05 2.92 15.70
CA PRO A 87 5.53 4.13 15.03
C PRO A 87 5.59 4.00 13.51
N SER A 88 6.00 2.83 13.00
CA SER A 88 6.12 2.60 11.55
C SER A 88 4.74 2.55 10.87
N GLN A 89 3.74 1.93 11.50
CA GLN A 89 2.36 1.95 11.01
C GLN A 89 1.78 3.36 10.99
N TYR A 90 2.04 4.16 12.03
CA TYR A 90 1.59 5.55 12.07
C TYR A 90 2.27 6.40 10.99
N ALA A 91 3.57 6.22 10.79
CA ALA A 91 4.33 6.86 9.73
C ALA A 91 3.83 6.45 8.33
N ALA A 92 3.61 5.16 8.08
CA ALA A 92 3.08 4.64 6.81
C ALA A 92 1.70 5.24 6.47
N THR A 93 0.81 5.32 7.47
CA THR A 93 -0.53 5.90 7.32
C THR A 93 -0.45 7.39 6.96
N THR A 94 0.44 8.11 7.64
CA THR A 94 0.65 9.55 7.42
C THR A 94 1.27 9.83 6.05
N LEU A 95 2.26 9.05 5.65
CA LEU A 95 2.85 9.13 4.31
C LEU A 95 1.84 8.81 3.23
N TRP A 96 0.99 7.79 3.42
CA TRP A 96 -0.07 7.46 2.48
C TRP A 96 -1.01 8.66 2.28
N LEU A 97 -1.48 9.27 3.37
CA LEU A 97 -2.33 10.45 3.32
C LEU A 97 -1.65 11.62 2.60
N LEU A 98 -0.40 11.90 2.96
CA LEU A 98 0.40 12.96 2.34
C LEU A 98 0.53 12.75 0.83
N PHE A 99 0.87 11.53 0.40
CA PHE A 99 1.02 11.20 -1.01
C PHE A 99 -0.29 11.31 -1.79
N ILE A 100 -1.44 10.97 -1.20
CA ILE A 100 -2.75 11.22 -1.82
C ILE A 100 -2.97 12.71 -2.04
N PHE A 101 -2.69 13.56 -1.04
CA PHE A 101 -2.84 15.01 -1.19
C PHE A 101 -1.88 15.62 -2.21
N ILE A 102 -0.61 15.20 -2.20
CA ILE A 102 0.38 15.66 -3.17
C ILE A 102 0.00 15.19 -4.60
N ALA A 103 -0.48 13.96 -4.76
CA ALA A 103 -0.96 13.47 -6.05
C ALA A 103 -2.15 14.30 -6.56
N LEU A 104 -3.07 14.68 -5.66
CA LEU A 104 -4.20 15.56 -5.94
C LEU A 104 -3.81 17.00 -6.26
N TYR A 105 -2.72 17.49 -5.68
CA TYR A 105 -2.13 18.79 -6.00
C TYR A 105 -1.55 18.79 -7.42
N PHE A 106 -0.73 17.80 -7.75
CA PHE A 106 -0.08 17.74 -9.07
C PHE A 106 -1.05 17.48 -10.23
N VAL A 107 -2.12 16.70 -10.02
CA VAL A 107 -3.13 16.48 -11.07
C VAL A 107 -3.87 17.78 -11.42
N ARG A 108 -4.14 18.64 -10.43
CA ARG A 108 -4.74 19.98 -10.66
C ARG A 108 -3.82 20.89 -11.46
N GLN A 109 -2.50 20.77 -11.25
CA GLN A 109 -1.49 21.48 -12.04
C GLN A 109 -1.22 20.83 -13.40
N ARG A 110 -1.97 19.79 -13.79
CA ARG A 110 -1.73 19.01 -15.02
C ARG A 110 -0.32 18.37 -15.10
N LYS A 111 0.38 18.26 -13.96
CA LYS A 111 1.70 17.61 -13.84
C LYS A 111 1.52 16.10 -13.66
N ILE A 112 1.13 15.42 -14.74
CA ILE A 112 0.70 14.01 -14.73
C ILE A 112 1.81 13.05 -14.26
N THR A 113 3.06 13.31 -14.63
CA THR A 113 4.20 12.49 -14.20
C THR A 113 4.34 12.47 -12.68
N TRP A 114 4.21 13.64 -12.04
CA TRP A 114 4.28 13.76 -10.58
C TRP A 114 3.05 13.17 -9.90
N HIS A 115 1.85 13.44 -10.43
CA HIS A 115 0.63 12.79 -9.96
C HIS A 115 0.79 11.26 -9.93
N ARG A 116 1.25 10.66 -11.03
CA ARG A 116 1.48 9.21 -11.13
C ARG A 116 2.48 8.71 -10.10
N ARG A 117 3.61 9.40 -9.93
CA ARG A 117 4.64 9.03 -8.94
C ARG A 117 4.04 8.96 -7.54
N PHE A 118 3.33 10.01 -7.11
CA PHE A 118 2.74 10.06 -5.77
C PHE A 118 1.56 9.09 -5.59
N MET A 119 0.77 8.81 -6.63
CA MET A 119 -0.25 7.75 -6.57
C MET A 119 0.38 6.36 -6.33
N ILE A 120 1.49 6.06 -6.99
CA ILE A 120 2.23 4.80 -6.78
C ILE A 120 2.84 4.78 -5.37
N SER A 121 3.50 5.87 -4.93
CA SER A 121 4.07 5.96 -3.58
C SER A 121 3.00 5.75 -2.50
N GLY A 122 1.83 6.35 -2.66
CA GLY A 122 0.69 6.12 -1.76
C GLY A 122 0.24 4.65 -1.76
N PHE A 123 0.19 4.02 -2.93
CA PHE A 123 -0.16 2.60 -3.03
C PHE A 123 0.87 1.68 -2.39
N ILE A 124 2.18 2.01 -2.42
CA ILE A 124 3.21 1.26 -1.68
C ILE A 124 2.93 1.29 -0.17
N CYS A 125 2.53 2.43 0.38
CA CYS A 125 2.12 2.52 1.78
C CYS A 125 0.86 1.69 2.08
N ALA A 126 -0.09 1.60 1.15
CA ALA A 126 -1.23 0.68 1.28
C ALA A 126 -0.81 -0.80 1.18
N ALA A 127 0.21 -1.10 0.35
CA ALA A 127 0.82 -2.41 0.17
C ALA A 127 1.51 -2.94 1.43
N TYR A 128 2.16 -2.05 2.17
CA TYR A 128 2.71 -2.33 3.47
C TYR A 128 1.67 -2.96 4.41
N PHE A 129 0.47 -2.38 4.57
CA PHE A 129 -0.53 -2.91 5.51
C PHE A 129 -1.08 -4.30 5.17
N VAL A 130 -1.26 -4.60 3.88
CA VAL A 130 -1.67 -5.96 3.47
C VAL A 130 -0.53 -6.94 3.72
N THR A 131 0.71 -6.52 3.46
CA THR A 131 1.89 -7.35 3.72
C THR A 131 2.05 -7.63 5.22
N VAL A 132 1.78 -6.65 6.11
CA VAL A 132 1.70 -6.87 7.58
C VAL A 132 0.74 -8.02 7.87
N ARG A 133 -0.47 -8.00 7.29
CA ARG A 133 -1.50 -9.02 7.55
C ARG A 133 -1.11 -10.40 7.03
N VAL A 134 -0.45 -10.47 5.88
CA VAL A 134 0.03 -11.73 5.31
C VAL A 134 1.13 -12.31 6.20
N ILE A 135 2.10 -11.49 6.62
CA ILE A 135 3.20 -11.94 7.47
C ILE A 135 2.70 -12.35 8.85
N ASP A 136 1.88 -11.54 9.50
CA ASP A 136 1.26 -11.86 10.79
C ASP A 136 0.53 -13.20 10.77
N ARG A 137 -0.23 -13.47 9.69
CA ARG A 137 -1.05 -14.68 9.58
C ARG A 137 -0.25 -15.93 9.23
N PHE A 138 0.72 -15.83 8.31
CA PHE A 138 1.33 -17.01 7.69
C PHE A 138 2.82 -17.19 8.02
N ALA A 139 3.55 -16.13 8.33
CA ALA A 139 5.01 -16.16 8.44
C ALA A 139 5.54 -15.77 9.82
N MET A 140 4.72 -15.22 10.72
CA MET A 140 5.15 -14.76 12.04
C MET A 140 5.82 -15.86 12.89
N GLY A 141 5.38 -17.12 12.74
CA GLY A 141 5.99 -18.26 13.42
C GLY A 141 7.48 -18.47 13.04
N ILE A 142 7.85 -18.14 11.81
CA ILE A 142 9.24 -18.24 11.33
C ILE A 142 10.10 -17.20 12.06
N PHE A 143 9.66 -15.94 12.10
CA PHE A 143 10.38 -14.87 12.80
C PHE A 143 10.56 -15.17 14.28
N LYS A 144 9.52 -15.70 14.94
CA LYS A 144 9.58 -16.11 16.36
C LYS A 144 10.50 -17.32 16.60
N SER A 145 10.71 -18.17 15.60
CA SER A 145 11.67 -19.28 15.70
C SER A 145 13.11 -18.81 15.65
N PHE A 146 13.41 -17.76 14.87
CA PHE A 146 14.76 -17.19 14.76
C PHE A 146 15.08 -16.21 15.89
N PHE A 147 14.07 -15.49 16.39
CA PHE A 147 14.22 -14.48 17.43
C PHE A 147 13.32 -14.82 18.62
N GLN A 148 13.92 -15.31 19.70
CA GLN A 148 13.20 -15.71 20.91
C GLN A 148 12.55 -14.52 21.64
N ASP A 149 13.11 -13.31 21.49
CA ASP A 149 12.48 -12.08 21.97
C ASP A 149 11.34 -11.67 21.03
N GLU A 150 10.12 -11.65 21.57
CA GLU A 150 8.90 -11.28 20.83
C GLU A 150 8.96 -9.85 20.29
N SER A 151 9.54 -8.90 21.03
CA SER A 151 9.69 -7.51 20.57
C SER A 151 10.64 -7.41 19.38
N TYR A 152 11.73 -8.16 19.42
CA TYR A 152 12.70 -8.19 18.33
C TYR A 152 12.13 -8.89 17.09
N ALA A 153 11.43 -10.01 17.26
CA ALA A 153 10.74 -10.70 16.16
C ALA A 153 9.74 -9.77 15.46
N LEU A 154 8.97 -9.00 16.22
CA LEU A 154 8.03 -8.02 15.69
C LEU A 154 8.73 -6.92 14.89
N LEU A 155 9.81 -6.34 15.41
CA LEU A 155 10.59 -5.30 14.72
C LEU A 155 11.18 -5.80 13.40
N ILE A 156 11.82 -6.97 13.40
CA ILE A 156 12.43 -7.52 12.19
C ILE A 156 11.36 -7.87 11.15
N SER A 157 10.22 -8.42 11.58
CA SER A 157 9.10 -8.69 10.68
C SER A 157 8.56 -7.39 10.05
N ASP A 158 8.50 -6.30 10.80
CA ASP A 158 8.02 -5.00 10.31
C ASP A 158 8.98 -4.37 9.28
N VAL A 159 10.29 -4.47 9.51
CA VAL A 159 11.32 -4.07 8.52
C VAL A 159 11.17 -4.87 7.22
N PHE A 160 10.95 -6.19 7.33
CA PHE A 160 10.73 -7.05 6.16
C PHE A 160 9.47 -6.64 5.38
N VAL A 161 8.40 -6.32 6.12
CA VAL A 161 7.12 -5.90 5.54
C VAL A 161 7.23 -4.56 4.79
N TRP A 162 8.12 -3.67 5.20
CA TRP A 162 8.46 -2.47 4.43
C TRP A 162 9.30 -2.78 3.20
N ALA A 163 10.32 -3.61 3.35
CA ALA A 163 11.25 -3.96 2.27
C ALA A 163 10.53 -4.65 1.10
N PHE A 164 9.55 -5.50 1.37
CA PHE A 164 8.85 -6.28 0.35
C PHE A 164 8.14 -5.43 -0.74
N PRO A 165 7.18 -4.53 -0.43
CA PRO A 165 6.53 -3.71 -1.44
C PRO A 165 7.48 -2.70 -2.10
N LEU A 166 8.49 -2.20 -1.38
CA LEU A 166 9.50 -1.30 -1.92
C LEU A 166 10.37 -1.99 -2.97
N THR A 167 10.90 -3.18 -2.65
CA THR A 167 11.75 -3.96 -3.57
C THR A 167 10.98 -4.36 -4.82
N ILE A 168 9.73 -4.82 -4.70
CA ILE A 168 8.87 -5.13 -5.85
C ILE A 168 8.71 -3.90 -6.75
N CYS A 169 8.39 -2.75 -6.17
CA CYS A 169 8.22 -1.52 -6.94
C CYS A 169 9.53 -1.09 -7.62
N TRP A 170 10.66 -1.22 -6.94
CA TRP A 170 11.97 -0.86 -7.47
C TRP A 170 12.40 -1.80 -8.61
N CYS A 171 12.25 -3.11 -8.44
CA CYS A 171 12.49 -4.10 -9.49
C CYS A 171 11.62 -3.85 -10.71
N TYR A 172 10.32 -3.60 -10.52
CA TYR A 172 9.42 -3.25 -11.63
C TYR A 172 9.88 -2.00 -12.37
N TRP A 173 10.29 -0.96 -11.64
CA TRP A 173 10.77 0.28 -12.25
C TRP A 173 12.07 0.06 -13.03
N LEU A 174 13.04 -0.66 -12.48
CA LEU A 174 14.29 -1.00 -13.16
C LEU A 174 14.05 -1.77 -14.47
N LEU A 175 13.14 -2.75 -14.46
CA LEU A 175 12.81 -3.51 -15.66
C LEU A 175 12.08 -2.63 -16.71
N ALA A 176 11.22 -1.72 -16.25
CA ALA A 176 10.51 -0.80 -17.13
C ALA A 176 11.44 0.23 -17.80
N THR A 177 12.42 0.77 -17.06
CA THR A 177 13.41 1.73 -17.62
C THR A 177 14.35 1.06 -18.62
N GLN A 178 14.81 -0.17 -18.33
CA GLN A 178 15.66 -0.91 -19.27
C GLN A 178 14.95 -1.19 -20.61
N ARG A 179 13.66 -1.53 -20.58
CA ARG A 179 12.86 -1.73 -21.80
C ARG A 179 12.76 -0.44 -22.63
N SER A 180 12.49 0.69 -21.97
CA SER A 180 12.41 1.99 -22.64
C SER A 180 13.72 2.40 -23.31
N ASN A 181 14.85 2.21 -22.63
CA ASN A 181 16.17 2.55 -23.18
C ASN A 181 16.54 1.67 -24.37
N LYS A 182 16.23 0.36 -24.32
CA LYS A 182 16.46 -0.54 -25.46
C LYS A 182 15.68 -0.10 -26.69
N THR A 183 14.40 0.23 -26.55
CA THR A 183 13.57 0.71 -27.68
C THR A 183 14.15 1.98 -28.30
N LEU A 184 14.57 2.96 -27.48
CA LEU A 184 15.16 4.21 -27.98
C LEU A 184 16.45 3.97 -28.77
N ILE A 185 17.33 3.08 -28.29
CA ILE A 185 18.58 2.74 -28.98
C ILE A 185 18.29 2.07 -30.33
N THR A 186 17.35 1.12 -30.37
CA THR A 186 16.98 0.44 -31.62
C THR A 186 16.43 1.40 -32.66
N THR A 187 15.55 2.33 -32.26
CA THR A 187 15.03 3.36 -33.19
C THR A 187 16.14 4.29 -33.68
N ALA A 188 17.03 4.75 -32.78
CA ALA A 188 18.12 5.65 -33.16
C ALA A 188 19.14 5.00 -34.11
N LEU A 189 19.40 3.70 -33.98
CA LEU A 189 20.29 2.96 -34.91
C LEU A 189 19.66 2.74 -36.29
N GLN A 190 18.33 2.74 -36.37
CA GLN A 190 17.59 2.56 -37.62
C GLN A 190 17.48 3.86 -38.44
N ASP A 191 17.72 5.01 -37.81
CA ASP A 191 17.69 6.35 -38.42
C ASP A 191 19.09 6.85 -38.85
N LEU A 192 20.15 6.03 -38.70
CA LEU A 192 21.49 6.38 -39.20
C LEU A 192 21.57 6.13 -40.71
N PRO A 193 22.02 7.11 -41.52
CA PRO A 193 22.27 6.89 -42.94
C PRO A 193 23.43 5.89 -43.14
N GLU A 194 23.30 5.02 -44.14
CA GLU A 194 24.31 4.01 -44.54
C GLU A 194 25.66 4.63 -44.97
#